data_AF-A0A6I6CCS1-F1
#
_entry.id   AF-A0A6I6CCS1-F1
#
_cell.length_a   1.000
_cell.length_b   1.000
_cell.length_c   1.000
_cell.angle_alpha   90.00
_cell.angle_beta   90.00
_cell.angle_gamma   90.00
#
_symmetry.space_group_name_H-M   'P 1'
#
loop_
_entity.id
_entity.type
_entity.pdbx_description
1 polymer ?
#
loop_
_entity_poly.entity_id
_entity_poly.type
_entity_poly.pdbx_seq_one_letter_code
_entity_poly.pdbx_strand_id
1 'polypeptide(L)'
;MFLLSDVNFKKTLIYTNSIIYVSWTLIITYINLIFISNSMIFDHENGIINLEVSKGFKQSELLLYKTLAKFFYSIVFNISLIIVMVCLLYIINPVNLNYIAKNLIPGFLSFIAFDFLITGLYFTFCSFKKIRIVLSLTSFVSILYIFSPLVGRIQFIIGEGKVNVNWNSFSYDVEFLKNLEDLSYKKDGLIYSLLYNLGSLKNDYSLKKDFKGTTDNCEDKNYICYYEQFDEENKNRDVSWGYSYVAANGLMLDVEYFLNNSKTFSQNFKYTLNEKINENKIYKFFNITIMKNNEGKFEDTYFYKPSKNNLSGKNQLLDYFSYIQQDEMILNIKKIFNLSMSNQELKEEINSVNNILLKYFESIFYNNFDSHNYKVYSLIREIIQNYDYDIENKTSLVNEKDFYENAKLKNGNRLYMALLFNLFDEYLSTWEGDLKDFEKIYNYIQTNDFYYNKFFTLNPIYYHLNLLGFSTYSSYTDDILTQNKVYDLNMPIRSFLVEKNPNYMQSDYKSKFSMYDSLENSYIKKINLSKRVVSSEFIYIGYILFGILSGLIGILIYRKVNVF
;
A
#
# COMPACT_ATOMS: atom_id res chain seq x y z
N MET A 1 15.29 2.78 20.29
CA MET A 1 14.24 2.06 21.03
C MET A 1 12.92 2.61 20.49
N PHE A 2 12.23 2.03 19.50
CA PHE A 2 11.97 0.64 19.15
C PHE A 2 12.30 0.37 17.66
N LEU A 3 13.25 -0.53 17.42
CA LEU A 3 13.37 -1.29 16.18
C LEU A 3 12.97 -2.71 16.57
N LEU A 4 11.67 -2.99 16.59
CA LEU A 4 11.21 -4.36 16.62
C LEU A 4 11.00 -4.76 15.17
N SER A 5 11.80 -5.72 14.73
CA SER A 5 11.79 -6.36 13.42
C SER A 5 10.36 -6.50 12.86
N ASP A 6 10.15 -6.31 11.56
CA ASP A 6 8.87 -6.42 10.84
C ASP A 6 8.11 -7.73 11.18
N VAL A 7 8.84 -8.81 11.51
CA VAL A 7 8.29 -10.09 12.00
C VAL A 7 7.60 -9.96 13.39
N ASN A 8 8.20 -9.22 14.32
CA ASN A 8 7.61 -8.93 15.63
C ASN A 8 6.44 -7.95 15.50
N PHE A 9 6.49 -7.03 14.54
CA PHE A 9 5.39 -6.11 14.23
C PHE A 9 4.17 -6.85 13.65
N LYS A 10 4.36 -7.67 12.60
CA LYS A 10 3.29 -8.51 12.01
C LYS A 10 2.64 -9.40 13.07
N LYS A 11 3.44 -10.10 13.88
CA LYS A 11 2.93 -10.93 14.98
C LYS A 11 2.13 -10.12 16.00
N THR A 12 2.65 -8.98 16.45
CA THR A 12 1.97 -8.12 17.44
C THR A 12 0.63 -7.64 16.93
N LEU A 13 0.54 -7.23 15.65
CA LEU A 13 -0.68 -6.72 15.06
C LEU A 13 -1.74 -7.83 14.86
N ILE A 14 -1.34 -9.02 14.41
CA ILE A 14 -2.22 -10.19 14.29
C ILE A 14 -2.80 -10.58 15.66
N TYR A 15 -1.94 -10.72 16.68
CA TYR A 15 -2.39 -11.11 18.02
C TYR A 15 -3.28 -10.05 18.65
N THR A 16 -2.91 -8.78 18.54
CA THR A 16 -3.70 -7.66 19.10
C THR A 16 -5.08 -7.60 18.45
N ASN A 17 -5.17 -7.68 17.12
CA ASN A 17 -6.46 -7.69 16.42
C ASN A 17 -7.30 -8.92 16.76
N SER A 18 -6.69 -10.09 16.92
CA SER A 18 -7.39 -11.32 17.32
C SER A 18 -7.95 -11.22 18.74
N ILE A 19 -7.16 -10.70 19.69
CA ILE A 19 -7.59 -10.49 21.08
C ILE A 19 -8.72 -9.46 21.13
N ILE A 20 -8.61 -8.36 20.40
CA ILE A 20 -9.66 -7.34 20.30
C ILE A 20 -10.93 -7.97 19.74
N TYR A 21 -10.83 -8.73 18.64
CA TYR A 21 -11.97 -9.41 18.02
C TYR A 21 -12.73 -10.31 19.01
N VAL A 22 -12.01 -11.20 19.69
CA VAL A 22 -12.59 -12.15 20.65
C VAL A 22 -13.21 -11.40 21.82
N SER A 23 -12.50 -10.41 22.38
CA SER A 23 -12.96 -9.64 23.53
C SER A 23 -14.24 -8.86 23.21
N TRP A 24 -14.28 -8.21 22.06
CA TRP A 24 -15.43 -7.40 21.66
C TRP A 24 -16.65 -8.26 21.32
N THR A 25 -16.44 -9.40 20.66
CA THR A 25 -17.48 -10.41 20.41
C THR A 25 -18.08 -10.92 21.72
N LEU A 26 -17.23 -11.25 22.70
CA LEU A 26 -17.66 -11.67 24.04
C LEU A 26 -18.47 -10.58 24.75
N ILE A 27 -18.00 -9.33 24.70
CA ILE A 27 -18.70 -8.21 25.35
C ILE A 27 -20.08 -7.98 24.71
N ILE A 28 -20.17 -7.93 23.38
CA ILE A 28 -21.44 -7.73 22.67
C ILE A 28 -22.41 -8.87 23.00
N THR A 29 -21.95 -10.11 22.94
CA THR A 29 -22.82 -11.26 23.25
C THR A 29 -23.27 -11.27 24.72
N TYR A 30 -22.40 -10.88 25.65
CA TYR A 30 -22.75 -10.76 27.07
C TYR A 30 -23.76 -9.65 27.35
N ILE A 31 -23.53 -8.44 26.83
CA ILE A 31 -24.45 -7.30 27.00
C ILE A 31 -25.84 -7.66 26.43
N ASN A 32 -25.88 -8.23 25.21
CA ASN A 32 -27.15 -8.67 24.61
C ASN A 32 -27.85 -9.72 25.46
N LEU A 33 -27.12 -10.72 25.97
CA LEU A 33 -27.70 -11.77 26.79
C LEU A 33 -28.43 -11.16 27.98
N ILE A 34 -27.73 -10.34 28.77
CA ILE A 34 -28.26 -9.74 30.00
C ILE A 34 -29.49 -8.88 29.71
N PHE A 35 -29.38 -7.92 28.79
CA PHE A 35 -30.46 -6.97 28.55
C PHE A 35 -31.72 -7.63 27.99
N ILE A 36 -31.56 -8.57 27.05
CA ILE A 36 -32.70 -9.23 26.39
C ILE A 36 -33.31 -10.28 27.32
N SER A 37 -32.50 -11.07 28.03
CA SER A 37 -33.02 -12.03 29.00
C SER A 37 -33.74 -11.35 30.15
N ASN A 38 -33.23 -10.21 30.63
CA ASN A 38 -33.90 -9.43 31.67
C ASN A 38 -35.27 -8.95 31.17
N SER A 39 -35.31 -8.35 29.98
CA SER A 39 -36.53 -7.77 29.43
C SER A 39 -37.62 -8.80 29.08
N MET A 40 -37.24 -10.01 28.64
CA MET A 40 -38.19 -11.01 28.13
C MET A 40 -38.51 -12.16 29.10
N ILE A 41 -37.60 -12.46 30.04
CA ILE A 41 -37.72 -13.61 30.95
C ILE A 41 -37.80 -13.13 32.39
N PHE A 42 -36.75 -12.49 32.91
CA PHE A 42 -36.70 -12.17 34.34
C PHE A 42 -37.73 -11.13 34.76
N ASP A 43 -37.99 -10.10 33.95
CA ASP A 43 -39.04 -9.11 34.26
C ASP A 43 -40.44 -9.75 34.28
N HIS A 44 -40.63 -10.83 33.52
CA HIS A 44 -41.87 -11.59 33.53
C HIS A 44 -41.96 -12.51 34.76
N GLU A 45 -40.89 -13.24 35.06
CA GLU A 45 -40.82 -14.14 36.23
C GLU A 45 -40.93 -13.37 37.55
N ASN A 46 -40.33 -12.18 37.63
CA ASN A 46 -40.37 -11.31 38.81
C ASN A 46 -41.61 -10.41 38.88
N GLY A 47 -42.55 -10.51 37.92
CA GLY A 47 -43.80 -9.74 37.91
C GLY A 47 -43.65 -8.24 37.62
N ILE A 48 -42.46 -7.78 37.22
CA ILE A 48 -42.19 -6.37 36.87
C ILE A 48 -43.06 -5.94 35.68
N ILE A 49 -43.21 -6.80 34.66
CA ILE A 49 -44.07 -6.52 33.50
C ILE A 49 -45.53 -6.29 33.94
N ASN A 50 -46.04 -7.11 34.86
CA ASN A 50 -47.43 -6.98 35.34
C ASN A 50 -47.64 -5.66 36.09
N LEU A 51 -46.65 -5.21 36.85
CA LEU A 51 -46.68 -3.91 37.51
C LEU A 51 -46.66 -2.76 36.50
N GLU A 52 -45.84 -2.84 35.45
CA GLU A 52 -45.80 -1.82 34.40
C GLU A 52 -47.10 -1.78 33.58
N VAL A 53 -47.69 -2.94 33.29
CA VAL A 53 -49.00 -3.04 32.62
C VAL A 53 -50.11 -2.46 33.49
N SER A 54 -50.08 -2.68 34.82
CA SER A 54 -51.05 -2.08 35.75
C SER A 54 -51.00 -0.54 35.77
N LYS A 55 -49.86 0.06 35.39
CA LYS A 55 -49.68 1.51 35.25
C LYS A 55 -50.16 2.06 33.89
N GLY A 56 -50.73 1.21 33.03
CA GLY A 56 -51.31 1.58 31.73
C GLY A 56 -50.37 1.44 30.54
N PHE A 57 -49.15 0.91 30.72
CA PHE A 57 -48.24 0.67 29.60
C PHE A 57 -48.57 -0.65 28.90
N LYS A 58 -48.51 -0.67 27.56
CA LYS A 58 -48.67 -1.93 26.82
C LYS A 58 -47.38 -2.74 26.86
N GLN A 59 -47.49 -4.05 27.05
CA GLN A 59 -46.34 -4.97 27.10
C GLN A 59 -45.43 -4.87 25.86
N SER A 60 -46.02 -4.70 24.66
CA SER A 60 -45.25 -4.53 23.42
C SER A 60 -44.47 -3.22 23.35
N GLU A 61 -44.99 -2.15 23.94
CA GLU A 61 -44.34 -0.83 23.97
C GLU A 61 -43.17 -0.85 24.97
N LEU A 62 -43.35 -1.47 26.13
CA LEU A 62 -42.29 -1.65 27.15
C LEU A 62 -41.08 -2.42 26.59
N LEU A 63 -41.34 -3.53 25.89
CA LEU A 63 -40.28 -4.30 25.25
C LEU A 63 -39.55 -3.47 24.20
N LEU A 64 -40.27 -2.68 23.39
CA LEU A 64 -39.69 -1.81 22.39
C LEU A 64 -38.84 -0.70 23.02
N TYR A 65 -39.30 -0.05 24.09
CA TYR A 65 -38.54 0.98 24.80
C TYR A 65 -37.24 0.44 25.42
N LYS A 66 -37.31 -0.73 26.08
CA LYS A 66 -36.13 -1.39 26.65
C LYS A 66 -35.12 -1.79 25.56
N THR A 67 -35.62 -2.23 24.40
CA THR A 67 -34.79 -2.56 23.23
C THR A 67 -34.10 -1.33 22.65
N LEU A 68 -34.84 -0.23 22.46
CA LEU A 68 -34.29 1.04 21.96
C LEU A 68 -33.23 1.62 22.92
N ALA A 69 -33.50 1.58 24.23
CA ALA A 69 -32.53 1.98 25.24
C ALA A 69 -31.24 1.14 25.15
N LYS A 70 -31.36 -0.19 25.05
CA LYS A 70 -30.21 -1.08 24.85
C LYS A 70 -29.44 -0.72 23.58
N PHE A 71 -30.11 -0.45 22.47
CA PHE A 71 -29.45 -0.05 21.22
C PHE A 71 -28.67 1.24 21.38
N PHE A 72 -29.26 2.26 22.02
CA PHE A 72 -28.56 3.52 22.30
C PHE A 72 -27.29 3.28 23.13
N TYR A 73 -27.39 2.54 24.25
CA TYR A 73 -26.23 2.21 25.07
C TYR A 73 -25.17 1.41 24.30
N SER A 74 -25.59 0.45 23.48
CA SER A 74 -24.68 -0.37 22.68
C SER A 74 -23.95 0.45 21.60
N ILE A 75 -24.64 1.37 20.92
CA ILE A 75 -24.02 2.25 19.92
C ILE A 75 -22.97 3.15 20.59
N VAL A 76 -23.32 3.80 21.71
CA VAL A 76 -22.39 4.66 22.46
C VAL A 76 -21.18 3.86 22.96
N PHE A 77 -21.41 2.65 23.45
CA PHE A 77 -20.36 1.74 23.90
C PHE A 77 -19.42 1.33 22.75
N ASN A 78 -19.97 0.91 21.60
CA ASN A 78 -19.19 0.56 20.42
C ASN A 78 -18.37 1.74 19.90
N ILE A 79 -18.95 2.94 19.81
CA ILE A 79 -18.23 4.15 19.37
C ILE A 79 -17.07 4.46 20.32
N SER A 80 -17.30 4.34 21.62
CA SER A 80 -16.27 4.58 22.64
C SER A 80 -15.11 3.59 22.51
N LEU A 81 -15.39 2.30 22.27
CA LEU A 81 -14.37 1.30 22.00
C LEU A 81 -13.60 1.56 20.70
N ILE A 82 -14.27 2.00 19.62
CA ILE A 82 -13.60 2.41 18.38
C ILE A 82 -12.61 3.54 18.67
N ILE A 83 -13.01 4.57 19.42
CA ILE A 83 -12.14 5.71 19.77
C ILE A 83 -10.92 5.24 20.56
N VAL A 84 -11.12 4.44 21.62
CA VAL A 84 -10.02 3.89 22.43
C VAL A 84 -9.05 3.09 21.56
N MET A 85 -9.58 2.28 20.64
CA MET A 85 -8.80 1.44 19.76
C MET A 85 -7.98 2.25 18.74
N VAL A 86 -8.58 3.29 18.14
CA VAL A 86 -7.86 4.25 17.28
C VAL A 86 -6.72 4.93 18.05
N CYS A 87 -6.96 5.36 19.29
CA CYS A 87 -5.91 5.95 20.13
C CYS A 87 -4.78 4.97 20.44
N LEU A 88 -5.10 3.69 20.76
CA LEU A 88 -4.08 2.66 21.00
C LEU A 88 -3.25 2.38 19.76
N LEU A 89 -3.90 2.24 18.60
CA LEU A 89 -3.20 2.05 17.32
C LEU A 89 -2.34 3.25 16.93
N TYR A 90 -2.79 4.48 17.21
CA TYR A 90 -2.02 5.69 16.99
C TYR A 90 -0.70 5.69 17.78
N ILE A 91 -0.75 5.23 19.03
CA ILE A 91 0.44 5.13 19.91
C ILE A 91 1.38 4.02 19.41
N ILE A 92 0.83 2.86 19.04
CA ILE A 92 1.62 1.68 18.64
C ILE A 92 2.21 1.84 17.24
N ASN A 93 1.48 2.45 16.30
CA ASN A 93 1.93 2.64 14.91
C ASN A 93 1.43 3.96 14.29
N PRO A 94 2.14 5.07 14.53
CA PRO A 94 1.76 6.38 14.01
C PRO A 94 2.02 6.58 12.51
N VAL A 95 2.50 5.57 11.77
CA VAL A 95 2.93 5.74 10.36
C VAL A 95 1.79 5.57 9.37
N ASN A 96 0.79 4.74 9.66
CA ASN A 96 -0.22 4.34 8.67
C ASN A 96 -1.63 4.90 8.98
N LEU A 97 -1.74 6.19 9.34
CA LEU A 97 -3.02 6.80 9.72
C LEU A 97 -4.08 6.72 8.62
N ASN A 98 -3.68 6.86 7.35
CA ASN A 98 -4.59 6.75 6.21
C ASN A 98 -5.18 5.34 6.08
N TYR A 99 -4.36 4.30 6.26
CA TYR A 99 -4.82 2.91 6.27
C TYR A 99 -5.75 2.64 7.47
N ILE A 100 -5.42 3.15 8.66
CA ILE A 100 -6.26 3.01 9.85
C ILE A 100 -7.63 3.65 9.60
N ALA A 101 -7.66 4.87 9.07
CA ALA A 101 -8.89 5.61 8.82
C ALA A 101 -9.78 4.98 7.73
N LYS A 102 -9.17 4.44 6.66
CA LYS A 102 -9.92 3.93 5.49
C LYS A 102 -10.32 2.45 5.59
N ASN A 103 -9.58 1.64 6.35
CA ASN A 103 -9.82 0.19 6.45
C ASN A 103 -10.30 -0.21 7.83
N LEU A 104 -9.51 0.11 8.86
CA LEU A 104 -9.79 -0.37 10.21
C LEU A 104 -11.02 0.31 10.81
N ILE A 105 -11.19 1.63 10.72
CA ILE A 105 -12.37 2.31 11.26
C ILE A 105 -13.67 1.76 10.64
N PRO A 106 -13.82 1.71 9.30
CA PRO A 106 -14.98 1.07 8.68
C PRO A 106 -15.12 -0.38 9.14
N GLY A 107 -14.02 -1.12 9.22
CA GLY A 107 -14.04 -2.49 9.71
C GLY A 107 -14.61 -2.63 11.11
N PHE A 108 -14.23 -1.77 12.06
CA PHE A 108 -14.77 -1.81 13.43
C PHE A 108 -16.25 -1.40 13.51
N LEU A 109 -16.78 -0.63 12.56
CA LEU A 109 -18.23 -0.41 12.46
C LEU A 109 -18.99 -1.72 12.22
N SER A 110 -18.33 -2.79 11.76
CA SER A 110 -18.97 -4.12 11.63
C SER A 110 -19.42 -4.69 12.97
N PHE A 111 -18.85 -4.27 14.10
CA PHE A 111 -19.34 -4.66 15.42
C PHE A 111 -20.72 -4.10 15.73
N ILE A 112 -21.10 -2.96 15.14
CA ILE A 112 -22.46 -2.42 15.25
C ILE A 112 -23.42 -3.34 14.49
N ALA A 113 -23.09 -3.73 13.25
CA ALA A 113 -23.92 -4.66 12.49
C ALA A 113 -24.01 -6.05 13.15
N PHE A 114 -22.91 -6.51 13.74
CA PHE A 114 -22.87 -7.72 14.55
C PHE A 114 -23.76 -7.62 15.79
N ASP A 115 -23.78 -6.47 16.48
CA ASP A 115 -24.69 -6.23 17.60
C ASP A 115 -26.17 -6.31 17.18
N PHE A 116 -26.54 -5.75 16.03
CA PHE A 116 -27.89 -5.90 15.47
C PHE A 116 -28.26 -7.36 15.21
N LEU A 117 -27.34 -8.12 14.60
CA LEU A 117 -27.50 -9.54 14.32
C LEU A 117 -27.73 -10.35 15.60
N ILE A 118 -26.86 -10.18 16.60
CA ILE A 118 -26.94 -10.88 17.89
C ILE A 118 -28.21 -10.49 18.65
N THR A 119 -28.59 -9.21 18.62
CA THR A 119 -29.84 -8.75 19.22
C THR A 119 -31.02 -9.53 18.65
N GLY A 120 -31.15 -9.60 17.32
CA GLY A 120 -32.25 -10.31 16.65
C GLY A 120 -32.30 -11.81 16.97
N LEU A 121 -31.14 -12.47 16.96
CA LEU A 121 -31.03 -13.88 17.33
C LEU A 121 -31.45 -14.11 18.78
N TYR A 122 -31.01 -13.25 19.70
CA TYR A 122 -31.29 -13.41 21.12
C TYR A 122 -32.74 -13.10 21.46
N PHE A 123 -33.38 -12.17 20.74
CA PHE A 123 -34.83 -12.00 20.78
C PHE A 123 -35.56 -13.30 20.43
N THR A 124 -35.09 -14.00 19.40
CA THR A 124 -35.64 -15.31 19.00
C THR A 124 -35.44 -16.34 20.10
N PHE A 125 -34.23 -16.45 20.66
CA PHE A 125 -33.95 -17.45 21.70
C PHE A 125 -34.70 -17.17 23.00
N CYS A 126 -34.75 -15.90 23.44
CA CYS A 126 -35.45 -15.50 24.66
C CYS A 126 -36.98 -15.62 24.54
N SER A 127 -37.51 -15.61 23.31
CA SER A 127 -38.96 -15.81 23.08
C SER A 127 -39.50 -17.14 23.60
N PHE A 128 -38.65 -18.17 23.76
CA PHE A 128 -39.02 -19.47 24.31
C PHE A 128 -39.19 -19.47 25.83
N LYS A 129 -38.78 -18.41 26.54
CA LYS A 129 -38.86 -18.24 28.00
C LYS A 129 -38.23 -19.35 28.87
N LYS A 130 -37.39 -20.21 28.30
CA LYS A 130 -36.68 -21.25 29.04
C LYS A 130 -35.22 -20.87 29.17
N ILE A 131 -34.80 -20.42 30.35
CA ILE A 131 -33.43 -19.93 30.58
C ILE A 131 -32.36 -20.94 30.18
N ARG A 132 -32.59 -22.25 30.39
CA ARG A 132 -31.68 -23.31 29.94
C ARG A 132 -31.48 -23.32 28.42
N ILE A 133 -32.58 -23.20 27.66
CA ILE A 133 -32.53 -23.16 26.19
C ILE A 133 -31.83 -21.89 25.72
N VAL A 134 -32.15 -20.75 26.33
CA VAL A 134 -31.51 -19.46 26.02
C VAL A 134 -30.02 -19.58 26.19
N LEU A 135 -29.55 -19.96 27.38
CA LEU A 135 -28.12 -20.10 27.67
C LEU A 135 -27.44 -21.06 26.68
N SER A 136 -28.04 -22.22 26.40
CA SER A 136 -27.46 -23.17 25.43
C SER A 136 -27.34 -22.59 24.02
N LEU A 137 -28.39 -21.96 23.49
CA LEU A 137 -28.38 -21.40 22.13
C LEU A 137 -27.47 -20.17 22.03
N THR A 138 -27.48 -19.29 23.02
CA THR A 138 -26.64 -18.09 23.05
C THR A 138 -25.17 -18.49 23.16
N SER A 139 -24.82 -19.44 24.03
CA SER A 139 -23.45 -19.95 24.14
C SER A 139 -22.98 -20.63 22.85
N PHE A 140 -23.84 -21.43 22.21
CA PHE A 140 -23.51 -22.05 20.92
C PHE A 140 -23.20 -21.01 19.85
N VAL A 141 -24.05 -19.99 19.70
CA VAL A 141 -23.82 -18.90 18.72
C VAL A 141 -22.58 -18.10 19.06
N SER A 142 -22.36 -17.73 20.34
CA SER A 142 -21.14 -17.02 20.76
C SER A 142 -19.88 -17.81 20.41
N ILE A 143 -19.85 -19.12 20.70
CA ILE A 143 -18.71 -19.99 20.38
C ILE A 143 -18.44 -20.00 18.87
N LEU A 144 -19.49 -20.13 18.05
CA LEU A 144 -19.33 -20.11 16.59
C LEU A 144 -18.64 -18.83 16.09
N TYR A 145 -19.05 -17.65 16.59
CA TYR A 145 -18.43 -16.39 16.19
C TYR A 145 -17.02 -16.19 16.75
N ILE A 146 -16.76 -16.61 18.01
CA ILE A 146 -15.43 -16.54 18.63
C ILE A 146 -14.41 -17.37 17.84
N PHE A 147 -14.79 -18.58 17.41
CA PHE A 147 -13.92 -19.47 16.63
C PHE A 147 -13.98 -19.21 15.12
N SER A 148 -14.76 -18.24 14.66
CA SER A 148 -14.87 -17.89 13.24
C SER A 148 -13.53 -17.62 12.54
N PRO A 149 -12.50 -16.99 13.17
CA PRO A 149 -11.23 -16.75 12.50
C PRO A 149 -10.47 -18.03 12.19
N LEU A 150 -10.54 -19.00 13.10
CA LEU A 150 -9.90 -20.29 12.95
C LEU A 150 -10.56 -21.10 11.83
N VAL A 151 -11.90 -21.13 11.80
CA VAL A 151 -12.66 -21.82 10.74
C VAL A 151 -12.39 -21.18 9.37
N GLY A 152 -12.37 -19.85 9.30
CA GLY A 152 -12.06 -19.13 8.07
C GLY A 152 -10.66 -19.41 7.54
N ARG A 153 -9.65 -19.45 8.43
CA ARG A 153 -8.28 -19.78 8.04
C ARG A 153 -8.19 -21.20 7.45
N ILE A 154 -8.85 -22.17 8.06
CA ILE A 154 -8.90 -23.55 7.52
C ILE A 154 -9.57 -23.54 6.13
N GLN A 155 -10.66 -22.79 5.98
CA GLN A 155 -11.36 -22.66 4.69
C GLN A 155 -10.47 -22.06 3.60
N PHE A 156 -9.66 -21.04 3.91
CA PHE A 156 -8.70 -20.47 2.96
C PHE A 156 -7.57 -21.43 2.62
N ILE A 157 -6.96 -22.10 3.59
CA ILE A 157 -5.90 -23.10 3.35
C ILE A 157 -6.41 -24.19 2.39
N ILE A 158 -7.65 -24.65 2.57
CA ILE A 158 -8.29 -25.62 1.67
C ILE A 158 -8.53 -25.03 0.27
N GLY A 159 -8.87 -23.75 0.19
CA GLY A 159 -9.06 -23.04 -1.08
C GLY A 159 -7.77 -22.84 -1.86
N GLU A 160 -6.71 -22.46 -1.16
CA GLU A 160 -5.35 -22.29 -1.72
C GLU A 160 -4.87 -23.56 -2.40
N GLY A 161 -5.04 -24.72 -1.74
CA GLY A 161 -4.67 -26.01 -2.33
C GLY A 161 -5.52 -26.44 -3.54
N LYS A 162 -6.66 -25.78 -3.79
CA LYS A 162 -7.58 -26.11 -4.90
C LYS A 162 -7.43 -25.18 -6.10
N VAL A 163 -6.94 -23.97 -5.89
CA VAL A 163 -6.70 -22.99 -6.95
C VAL A 163 -5.21 -23.04 -7.27
N ASN A 164 -4.88 -23.67 -8.39
CA ASN A 164 -3.50 -23.96 -8.82
C ASN A 164 -2.77 -22.71 -9.32
N VAL A 165 -2.45 -21.80 -8.40
CA VAL A 165 -1.79 -20.52 -8.64
C VAL A 165 -0.70 -20.31 -7.59
N ASN A 166 0.43 -19.69 -7.95
CA ASN A 166 1.42 -19.28 -6.97
C ASN A 166 0.90 -18.06 -6.17
N TRP A 167 0.58 -18.28 -4.91
CA TRP A 167 0.01 -17.23 -4.05
C TRP A 167 1.03 -16.29 -3.41
N ASN A 168 2.34 -16.53 -3.63
CA ASN A 168 3.40 -15.72 -3.04
C ASN A 168 3.69 -14.43 -3.84
N SER A 169 3.06 -14.24 -4.99
CA SER A 169 3.20 -13.03 -5.78
C SER A 169 2.22 -11.98 -5.28
N PHE A 170 2.67 -11.06 -4.43
CA PHE A 170 1.95 -9.82 -4.14
C PHE A 170 2.72 -8.66 -4.72
N SER A 171 2.05 -7.79 -5.47
CA SER A 171 2.64 -6.53 -5.93
C SER A 171 1.90 -5.37 -5.30
N TYR A 172 2.57 -4.70 -4.35
CA TYR A 172 2.05 -3.49 -3.69
C TYR A 172 2.00 -2.30 -4.64
N ASP A 173 2.75 -2.39 -5.74
CA ASP A 173 3.13 -1.24 -6.57
C ASP A 173 2.12 -0.98 -7.69
N VAL A 174 1.27 -1.96 -7.98
CA VAL A 174 0.23 -1.92 -9.03
C VAL A 174 -0.68 -0.71 -8.91
N GLU A 175 -1.07 -0.32 -7.70
CA GLU A 175 -1.94 0.86 -7.52
C GLU A 175 -1.20 2.15 -7.91
N PHE A 176 0.08 2.27 -7.55
CA PHE A 176 0.90 3.43 -7.89
C PHE A 176 1.09 3.51 -9.40
N LEU A 177 1.35 2.38 -10.04
CA LEU A 177 1.54 2.28 -11.48
C LEU A 177 0.25 2.54 -12.25
N LYS A 178 -0.90 2.06 -11.76
CA LYS A 178 -2.20 2.39 -12.34
C LYS A 178 -2.50 3.88 -12.22
N ASN A 179 -2.27 4.47 -11.06
CA ASN A 179 -2.50 5.91 -10.88
C ASN A 179 -1.56 6.73 -11.77
N LEU A 180 -0.32 6.28 -11.98
CA LEU A 180 0.61 6.88 -12.92
C LEU A 180 0.14 6.71 -14.38
N GLU A 181 -0.34 5.52 -14.75
CA GLU A 181 -0.94 5.24 -16.06
C GLU A 181 -2.11 6.20 -16.36
N ASP A 182 -3.04 6.36 -15.41
CA ASP A 182 -4.18 7.27 -15.54
C ASP A 182 -3.74 8.73 -15.80
N LEU A 183 -2.62 9.17 -15.21
CA LEU A 183 -2.01 10.48 -15.48
C LEU A 183 -1.27 10.51 -16.82
N SER A 184 -0.64 9.41 -17.22
CA SER A 184 0.11 9.31 -18.47
C SER A 184 -0.76 9.49 -19.72
N TYR A 185 -2.07 9.23 -19.67
CA TYR A 185 -2.93 9.47 -20.84
C TYR A 185 -3.35 10.92 -21.07
N LYS A 186 -3.12 11.80 -20.09
CA LYS A 186 -3.40 13.24 -20.25
C LYS A 186 -2.30 13.85 -21.11
N LYS A 187 -2.47 13.87 -22.44
CA LYS A 187 -1.47 14.35 -23.40
C LYS A 187 -0.93 15.76 -23.13
N ASP A 188 -1.75 16.60 -22.52
CA ASP A 188 -1.39 17.98 -22.17
C ASP A 188 -0.84 18.11 -20.74
N GLY A 189 -0.66 16.98 -20.04
CA GLY A 189 -0.24 16.87 -18.65
C GLY A 189 1.26 16.77 -18.45
N LEU A 190 1.67 17.01 -17.21
CA LEU A 190 3.07 16.94 -16.79
C LEU A 190 3.61 15.51 -16.88
N ILE A 191 2.86 14.51 -16.40
CA ILE A 191 3.32 13.12 -16.39
C ILE A 191 3.48 12.57 -17.80
N TYR A 192 2.51 12.80 -18.70
CA TYR A 192 2.68 12.44 -20.11
C TYR A 192 3.92 13.12 -20.69
N SER A 193 4.10 14.42 -20.46
CA SER A 193 5.25 15.16 -20.96
C SER A 193 6.57 14.62 -20.43
N LEU A 194 6.64 14.27 -19.14
CA LEU A 194 7.84 13.64 -18.57
C LEU A 194 8.11 12.29 -19.24
N LEU A 195 7.14 11.37 -19.22
CA LEU A 195 7.30 10.02 -19.77
C LEU A 195 7.62 10.03 -21.28
N TYR A 196 6.94 10.87 -22.05
CA TYR A 196 7.19 11.03 -23.49
C TYR A 196 8.62 11.52 -23.77
N ASN A 197 9.12 12.45 -22.97
CA ASN A 197 10.48 12.97 -23.13
C ASN A 197 11.55 12.07 -22.49
N LEU A 198 11.19 11.00 -21.75
CA LEU A 198 12.19 10.09 -21.17
C LEU A 198 13.04 9.40 -22.23
N GLY A 199 12.44 8.98 -23.35
CA GLY A 199 13.13 8.28 -24.42
C GLY A 199 14.28 9.09 -25.06
N SER A 200 14.21 10.42 -25.01
CA SER A 200 15.28 11.29 -25.53
C SER A 200 16.57 11.23 -24.71
N LEU A 201 16.48 10.88 -23.41
CA LEU A 201 17.64 10.79 -22.52
C LEU A 201 18.62 9.71 -22.95
N LYS A 202 18.14 8.70 -23.68
CA LYS A 202 18.98 7.67 -24.29
C LYS A 202 20.10 8.25 -25.15
N ASN A 203 19.81 9.33 -25.87
CA ASN A 203 20.76 9.97 -26.78
C ASN A 203 21.39 11.24 -26.17
N ASP A 204 20.62 11.96 -25.34
CA ASP A 204 21.03 13.26 -24.81
C ASP A 204 21.91 13.13 -23.56
N TYR A 205 21.70 12.08 -22.75
CA TYR A 205 22.43 11.85 -21.51
C TYR A 205 23.64 10.94 -21.73
N SER A 206 24.67 11.49 -22.39
CA SER A 206 25.95 10.83 -22.62
C SER A 206 27.07 11.47 -21.81
N LEU A 207 28.01 10.65 -21.33
CA LEU A 207 29.21 11.09 -20.62
C LEU A 207 30.43 10.97 -21.53
N LYS A 208 31.08 12.10 -21.79
CA LYS A 208 32.42 12.13 -22.38
C LYS A 208 33.43 11.69 -21.31
N LYS A 209 34.29 10.75 -21.69
CA LYS A 209 35.40 10.25 -20.85
C LYS A 209 36.71 10.82 -21.39
N ASP A 210 37.36 11.67 -20.62
CA ASP A 210 38.69 12.18 -20.92
C ASP A 210 39.72 11.43 -20.07
N PHE A 211 40.62 10.68 -20.70
CA PHE A 211 41.65 9.91 -20.01
C PHE A 211 42.70 10.83 -19.35
N LYS A 212 43.14 10.48 -18.14
CA LYS A 212 44.02 11.32 -17.30
C LYS A 212 45.53 11.04 -17.49
N GLY A 213 45.96 10.06 -18.30
CA GLY A 213 47.38 9.66 -18.40
C GLY A 213 47.87 9.15 -19.77
N THR A 214 49.10 8.63 -19.84
CA THR A 214 49.65 7.86 -20.96
C THR A 214 49.71 6.37 -20.58
N THR A 215 49.53 5.50 -21.58
CA THR A 215 49.23 4.05 -21.58
C THR A 215 50.11 3.08 -20.80
N ASP A 216 51.06 3.52 -19.97
CA ASP A 216 52.16 2.62 -19.54
C ASP A 216 51.94 1.90 -18.20
N ASN A 217 50.83 2.09 -17.49
CA ASN A 217 50.61 1.44 -16.18
C ASN A 217 49.15 1.00 -15.92
N CYS A 218 48.53 0.30 -16.88
CA CYS A 218 47.37 -0.57 -16.59
C CYS A 218 47.81 -1.96 -16.07
N GLU A 219 49.01 -2.09 -15.48
CA GLU A 219 49.51 -3.38 -14.94
C GLU A 219 48.84 -3.76 -13.61
N ASP A 220 48.26 -2.80 -12.89
CA ASP A 220 47.47 -3.10 -11.70
C ASP A 220 46.03 -3.45 -12.09
N LYS A 221 45.63 -4.67 -11.71
CA LYS A 221 44.32 -5.33 -11.88
C LYS A 221 43.16 -4.58 -11.19
N ASN A 222 43.01 -3.28 -11.44
CA ASN A 222 41.86 -2.50 -11.01
C ASN A 222 40.74 -2.63 -12.03
N TYR A 223 39.53 -2.83 -11.52
CA TYR A 223 38.26 -3.09 -12.21
C TYR A 223 38.04 -2.28 -13.50
N ILE A 224 38.53 -1.04 -13.56
CA ILE A 224 38.32 -0.12 -14.70
C ILE A 224 39.26 -0.39 -15.88
N CYS A 225 40.55 -0.72 -15.66
CA CYS A 225 41.46 -1.06 -16.77
C CYS A 225 41.03 -2.35 -17.49
N TYR A 226 40.51 -3.34 -16.75
CA TYR A 226 40.08 -4.62 -17.33
C TYR A 226 38.76 -4.50 -18.10
N TYR A 227 37.85 -3.63 -17.65
CA TYR A 227 36.58 -3.35 -18.34
C TYR A 227 36.80 -2.64 -19.69
N GLU A 228 37.86 -1.84 -19.79
CA GLU A 228 38.16 -1.04 -20.98
C GLU A 228 39.02 -1.78 -22.01
N GLN A 229 39.83 -2.77 -21.60
CA GLN A 229 40.41 -3.74 -22.54
C GLN A 229 39.31 -4.55 -23.27
N PHE A 230 38.16 -4.77 -22.65
CA PHE A 230 37.00 -5.40 -23.30
C PHE A 230 36.25 -4.49 -24.29
N ASP A 231 36.42 -3.17 -24.17
CA ASP A 231 35.75 -2.14 -24.99
C ASP A 231 36.65 -1.62 -26.14
N GLU A 232 37.97 -1.86 -26.10
CA GLU A 232 38.87 -1.55 -27.22
C GLU A 232 38.58 -2.36 -28.50
N GLU A 233 37.98 -3.54 -28.40
CA GLU A 233 37.44 -4.28 -29.55
C GLU A 233 36.09 -3.72 -30.04
N ASN A 234 35.44 -2.83 -29.27
CA ASN A 234 34.11 -2.27 -29.53
C ASN A 234 34.07 -0.73 -29.43
N LYS A 235 35.08 -0.04 -30.00
CA LYS A 235 35.31 1.44 -29.98
C LYS A 235 34.14 2.38 -30.34
N ASN A 236 32.95 1.88 -30.66
CA ASN A 236 31.76 2.67 -31.02
C ASN A 236 30.58 2.51 -30.04
N ARG A 237 30.74 1.92 -28.86
CA ARG A 237 29.65 1.87 -27.87
C ARG A 237 29.76 3.03 -26.89
N ASP A 238 28.94 4.06 -27.12
CA ASP A 238 28.54 4.97 -26.06
C ASP A 238 28.13 4.16 -24.84
N VAL A 239 28.81 4.38 -23.71
CA VAL A 239 28.45 3.76 -22.43
C VAL A 239 27.17 4.41 -21.94
N SER A 240 26.07 3.94 -22.52
CA SER A 240 24.67 4.19 -22.16
C SER A 240 24.28 3.56 -20.82
N TRP A 241 25.23 2.86 -20.18
CA TRP A 241 25.00 2.05 -19.01
C TRP A 241 24.99 2.95 -17.79
N GLY A 242 23.91 2.88 -17.02
CA GLY A 242 23.82 3.55 -15.72
C GLY A 242 23.00 4.83 -15.69
N TYR A 243 22.35 5.27 -16.78
CA TYR A 243 21.45 6.42 -16.71
C TYR A 243 20.25 6.16 -15.78
N SER A 244 19.51 5.07 -16.00
CA SER A 244 18.40 4.69 -15.12
C SER A 244 18.86 4.54 -13.68
N TYR A 245 20.05 3.97 -13.46
CA TYR A 245 20.67 3.90 -12.13
C TYR A 245 20.98 5.29 -11.52
N VAL A 246 21.65 6.18 -12.26
CA VAL A 246 21.99 7.53 -11.80
C VAL A 246 20.71 8.31 -11.49
N ALA A 247 19.70 8.21 -12.35
CA ALA A 247 18.41 8.84 -12.20
C ALA A 247 17.62 8.28 -10.99
N ALA A 248 17.55 6.96 -10.84
CA ALA A 248 16.91 6.26 -9.73
C ALA A 248 17.57 6.52 -8.37
N ASN A 249 18.83 6.98 -8.35
CA ASN A 249 19.54 7.41 -7.13
C ASN A 249 19.48 8.93 -6.89
N GLY A 250 18.74 9.66 -7.72
CA GLY A 250 18.63 11.12 -7.64
C GLY A 250 19.93 11.84 -8.01
N LEU A 251 20.81 11.22 -8.79
CA LEU A 251 22.13 11.73 -9.12
C LEU A 251 22.19 12.41 -10.50
N MET A 252 21.06 12.53 -11.20
CA MET A 252 21.01 13.00 -12.60
C MET A 252 21.75 14.33 -12.84
N LEU A 253 21.60 15.30 -11.93
CA LEU A 253 22.22 16.64 -12.06
C LEU A 253 23.63 16.74 -11.45
N ASP A 254 24.03 15.73 -10.67
CA ASP A 254 25.28 15.69 -9.90
C ASP A 254 26.19 14.53 -10.32
N VAL A 255 25.89 13.86 -11.44
CA VAL A 255 26.62 12.68 -11.92
C VAL A 255 28.10 12.95 -12.15
N GLU A 256 28.44 14.12 -12.70
CA GLU A 256 29.84 14.50 -12.94
C GLU A 256 30.60 14.61 -11.63
N TYR A 257 30.00 15.23 -10.62
CA TYR A 257 30.60 15.36 -9.30
C TYR A 257 30.75 13.98 -8.65
N PHE A 258 29.70 13.15 -8.68
CA PHE A 258 29.73 11.79 -8.15
C PHE A 258 30.85 10.94 -8.77
N LEU A 259 30.92 10.90 -10.10
CA LEU A 259 31.91 10.08 -10.82
C LEU A 259 33.33 10.62 -10.65
N ASN A 260 33.53 11.94 -10.75
CA ASN A 260 34.87 12.54 -10.65
C ASN A 260 35.43 12.55 -9.22
N ASN A 261 34.59 12.46 -8.19
CA ASN A 261 35.01 12.37 -6.78
C ASN A 261 34.96 10.95 -6.22
N SER A 262 34.49 9.96 -6.99
CA SER A 262 34.69 8.55 -6.66
C SER A 262 36.11 8.14 -7.00
N LYS A 263 36.87 7.68 -6.00
CA LYS A 263 38.25 7.17 -6.22
C LYS A 263 38.29 6.04 -7.24
N THR A 264 37.25 5.21 -7.26
CA THR A 264 37.12 4.16 -8.27
C THR A 264 36.94 4.79 -9.65
N PHE A 265 35.83 5.48 -9.92
CA PHE A 265 35.55 5.95 -11.29
C PHE A 265 36.56 6.97 -11.81
N SER A 266 37.05 7.88 -10.96
CA SER A 266 37.90 8.99 -11.38
C SER A 266 39.39 8.66 -11.48
N GLN A 267 39.80 7.43 -11.15
CA GLN A 267 41.21 7.02 -11.16
C GLN A 267 41.86 7.30 -12.51
N ASN A 268 41.20 6.88 -13.59
CA ASN A 268 41.75 6.93 -14.95
C ASN A 268 41.06 7.97 -15.85
N PHE A 269 39.85 8.42 -15.48
CA PHE A 269 39.04 9.30 -16.31
C PHE A 269 38.57 10.54 -15.59
N LYS A 270 38.38 11.58 -16.39
CA LYS A 270 37.53 12.71 -16.08
C LYS A 270 36.24 12.55 -16.89
N TYR A 271 35.11 12.60 -16.20
CA TYR A 271 33.79 12.52 -16.82
C TYR A 271 33.24 13.92 -17.03
N THR A 272 32.66 14.16 -18.19
CA THR A 272 31.96 15.41 -18.50
C THR A 272 30.69 15.08 -19.26
N LEU A 273 29.57 15.59 -18.79
CA LEU A 273 28.25 15.41 -19.36
C LEU A 273 28.15 16.20 -20.66
N ASN A 274 27.56 15.58 -21.68
CA ASN A 274 27.42 16.20 -22.99
C ASN A 274 26.55 17.47 -22.91
N GLU A 275 26.97 18.56 -23.56
CA GLU A 275 26.24 19.83 -23.55
C GLU A 275 24.80 19.71 -24.09
N LYS A 276 24.54 18.75 -24.98
CA LYS A 276 23.19 18.46 -25.50
C LYS A 276 22.16 18.20 -24.40
N ILE A 277 22.57 17.68 -23.25
CA ILE A 277 21.65 17.43 -22.14
C ILE A 277 20.97 18.70 -21.63
N ASN A 278 21.62 19.86 -21.79
CA ASN A 278 21.07 21.14 -21.37
C ASN A 278 19.85 21.54 -22.20
N GLU A 279 19.64 20.92 -23.36
CA GLU A 279 18.46 21.10 -24.20
C GLU A 279 17.30 20.18 -23.80
N ASN A 280 17.61 19.05 -23.17
CA ASN A 280 16.66 18.02 -22.78
C ASN A 280 15.64 18.53 -21.76
N LYS A 281 14.35 18.30 -22.01
CA LYS A 281 13.25 18.80 -21.16
C LYS A 281 13.24 18.20 -19.76
N ILE A 282 13.64 16.94 -19.60
CA ILE A 282 13.71 16.27 -18.29
C ILE A 282 14.82 16.89 -17.44
N TYR A 283 16.00 17.06 -18.02
CA TYR A 283 17.12 17.72 -17.34
C TYR A 283 16.77 19.17 -16.97
N LYS A 284 16.17 19.94 -17.90
CA LYS A 284 15.68 21.29 -17.62
C LYS A 284 14.68 21.32 -16.48
N PHE A 285 13.70 20.41 -16.47
CA PHE A 285 12.70 20.31 -15.41
C PHE A 285 13.36 20.17 -14.04
N PHE A 286 14.24 19.19 -13.86
CA PHE A 286 14.89 19.01 -12.56
C PHE A 286 15.84 20.16 -12.19
N ASN A 287 16.50 20.78 -13.17
CA ASN A 287 17.41 21.89 -12.91
C ASN A 287 16.66 23.18 -12.47
N ILE A 288 15.47 23.45 -13.02
CA ILE A 288 14.68 24.63 -12.60
C ILE A 288 13.97 24.41 -11.26
N THR A 289 13.68 23.15 -10.90
CA THR A 289 12.98 22.81 -9.67
C THR A 289 13.97 22.54 -8.52
N ILE A 290 15.22 23.00 -8.62
CA ILE A 290 16.17 22.95 -7.49
C ILE A 290 15.76 23.96 -6.43
N MET A 291 15.43 23.45 -5.24
CA MET A 291 15.15 24.28 -4.07
C MET A 291 16.48 24.90 -3.59
N LYS A 292 16.62 26.22 -3.75
CA LYS A 292 17.90 26.94 -3.54
C LYS A 292 18.32 27.08 -2.07
N ASN A 293 17.42 26.79 -1.12
CA ASN A 293 17.71 26.99 0.29
C ASN A 293 18.50 25.77 0.83
N ASN A 294 19.72 25.95 1.33
CA ASN A 294 20.61 24.86 1.76
C ASN A 294 20.51 24.51 3.25
N GLU A 295 19.49 25.00 3.95
CA GLU A 295 19.24 24.72 5.38
C GLU A 295 18.78 23.26 5.61
N GLY A 296 19.70 22.30 5.61
CA GLY A 296 19.40 20.91 5.92
C GLY A 296 20.59 20.21 6.57
N LYS A 297 20.33 19.23 7.44
CA LYS A 297 21.38 18.42 8.07
C LYS A 297 21.60 17.14 7.29
N PHE A 298 22.87 16.73 7.15
CA PHE A 298 23.24 15.46 6.52
C PHE A 298 22.54 14.28 7.21
N GLU A 299 22.44 14.31 8.54
CA GLU A 299 21.87 13.23 9.33
C GLU A 299 20.37 13.01 9.06
N ASP A 300 19.70 14.00 8.49
CA ASP A 300 18.28 13.95 8.12
C ASP A 300 18.07 13.51 6.66
N THR A 301 19.11 13.15 5.90
CA THR A 301 18.98 12.66 4.52
C THR A 301 18.65 11.16 4.47
N TYR A 302 17.81 10.76 3.51
CA TYR A 302 17.49 9.35 3.26
C TYR A 302 18.74 8.51 2.95
N PHE A 303 19.71 9.12 2.25
CA PHE A 303 20.93 8.47 1.80
C PHE A 303 21.97 8.23 2.90
N TYR A 304 21.83 8.89 4.06
CA TYR A 304 22.58 8.57 5.28
C TYR A 304 21.87 7.44 6.03
N LYS A 305 20.62 7.70 6.41
CA LYS A 305 19.78 6.74 7.12
C LYS A 305 18.31 7.03 6.88
N PRO A 306 17.53 6.05 6.40
CA PRO A 306 16.09 6.18 6.30
C PRO A 306 15.43 6.43 7.67
N SER A 307 14.57 7.44 7.76
CA SER A 307 13.89 7.85 8.98
C SER A 307 12.68 8.75 8.68
N LYS A 308 11.84 9.01 9.70
CA LYS A 308 10.72 9.96 9.57
C LYS A 308 11.17 11.39 9.31
N ASN A 309 12.40 11.75 9.72
CA ASN A 309 12.95 13.08 9.47
C ASN A 309 13.22 13.32 7.98
N ASN A 310 13.30 12.26 7.15
CA ASN A 310 13.44 12.44 5.71
C ASN A 310 12.14 12.94 5.05
N LEU A 311 10.99 12.82 5.73
CA LEU A 311 9.69 13.26 5.23
C LEU A 311 9.40 14.71 5.59
N SER A 312 9.51 15.04 6.88
CA SER A 312 9.10 16.34 7.42
C SER A 312 10.27 17.11 8.00
N GLY A 313 10.30 18.42 7.73
CA GLY A 313 11.38 19.32 8.11
C GLY A 313 11.77 20.23 6.97
N LYS A 314 12.64 21.22 7.25
CA LYS A 314 13.18 22.11 6.22
C LYS A 314 13.96 21.31 5.18
N ASN A 315 13.72 21.59 3.90
CA ASN A 315 14.31 20.91 2.75
C ASN A 315 14.03 19.39 2.67
N GLN A 316 13.06 18.87 3.42
CA GLN A 316 12.67 17.46 3.36
C GLN A 316 11.59 17.24 2.29
N LEU A 317 11.20 15.99 2.06
CA LEU A 317 10.32 15.62 0.94
C LEU A 317 9.01 16.42 0.89
N LEU A 318 8.34 16.61 2.03
CA LEU A 318 7.07 17.36 2.09
C LEU A 318 7.24 18.88 1.87
N ASP A 319 8.38 19.43 2.26
CA ASP A 319 8.74 20.82 1.98
C ASP A 319 8.95 21.00 0.46
N TYR A 320 9.65 20.05 -0.16
CA TYR A 320 9.83 20.02 -1.61
C TYR A 320 8.51 19.87 -2.38
N PHE A 321 7.60 19.01 -1.92
CA PHE A 321 6.25 18.89 -2.51
C PHE A 321 5.49 20.22 -2.51
N SER A 322 5.64 21.00 -1.44
CA SER A 322 5.01 22.33 -1.32
C SER A 322 5.71 23.34 -2.24
N TYR A 323 7.03 23.27 -2.35
CA TYR A 323 7.84 24.13 -3.20
C TYR A 323 7.49 23.99 -4.69
N ILE A 324 7.41 22.76 -5.22
CA ILE A 324 7.13 22.53 -6.64
C ILE A 324 5.70 22.98 -7.06
N GLN A 325 4.81 23.20 -6.08
CA GLN A 325 3.45 23.72 -6.29
C GLN A 325 3.34 25.25 -6.23
N GLN A 326 4.43 25.98 -5.95
CA GLN A 326 4.43 27.44 -5.92
C GLN A 326 4.16 28.02 -7.31
N ASP A 327 3.46 29.16 -7.38
CA ASP A 327 3.03 29.78 -8.65
C ASP A 327 4.20 30.01 -9.62
N GLU A 328 5.36 30.42 -9.12
CA GLU A 328 6.57 30.60 -9.92
C GLU A 328 7.02 29.28 -10.55
N MET A 329 7.05 28.19 -9.78
CA MET A 329 7.45 26.87 -10.27
C MET A 329 6.45 26.33 -11.29
N ILE A 330 5.15 26.51 -11.03
CA ILE A 330 4.06 26.14 -11.95
C ILE A 330 4.24 26.84 -13.31
N LEU A 331 4.50 28.15 -13.32
CA LEU A 331 4.75 28.89 -14.55
C LEU A 331 6.01 28.40 -15.29
N ASN A 332 7.09 28.12 -14.56
CA ASN A 332 8.33 27.61 -15.14
C ASN A 332 8.15 26.20 -15.74
N ILE A 333 7.46 25.30 -15.06
CA ILE A 333 7.15 23.95 -15.54
C ILE A 333 6.30 24.01 -16.82
N LYS A 334 5.24 24.85 -16.83
CA LYS A 334 4.42 25.06 -18.03
C LYS A 334 5.26 25.54 -19.21
N LYS A 335 6.19 26.46 -18.97
CA LYS A 335 7.06 27.00 -20.03
C LYS A 335 8.01 25.94 -20.61
N ILE A 336 8.57 25.05 -19.79
CA ILE A 336 9.49 24.00 -20.26
C ILE A 336 8.78 22.99 -21.16
N PHE A 337 7.61 22.52 -20.73
CA PHE A 337 6.88 21.48 -21.44
C PHE A 337 5.87 22.01 -22.45
N ASN A 338 5.61 23.32 -22.46
CA ASN A 338 4.57 23.99 -23.25
C ASN A 338 3.17 23.42 -22.94
N LEU A 339 2.83 23.31 -21.66
CA LEU A 339 1.57 22.71 -21.21
C LEU A 339 0.40 23.69 -21.41
N SER A 340 -0.68 23.22 -22.04
CA SER A 340 -1.91 23.98 -22.31
C SER A 340 -2.83 24.11 -21.09
N MET A 341 -2.72 23.19 -20.11
CA MET A 341 -3.57 23.17 -18.92
C MET A 341 -3.44 24.42 -18.05
N SER A 342 -4.49 24.74 -17.30
CA SER A 342 -4.50 25.85 -16.35
C SER A 342 -3.49 25.63 -15.21
N ASN A 343 -3.11 26.71 -14.53
CA ASN A 343 -2.18 26.62 -13.39
C ASN A 343 -2.78 25.77 -12.25
N GLN A 344 -4.09 25.83 -12.06
CA GLN A 344 -4.79 25.06 -11.04
C GLN A 344 -4.80 23.56 -11.37
N GLU A 345 -5.10 23.20 -12.62
CA GLU A 345 -5.06 21.80 -13.07
C GLU A 345 -3.64 21.20 -12.95
N LEU A 346 -2.60 21.97 -13.27
CA LEU A 346 -1.22 21.52 -13.09
C LEU A 346 -0.86 21.31 -11.62
N LYS A 347 -1.31 22.20 -10.72
CA LYS A 347 -1.13 22.00 -9.26
C LYS A 347 -1.83 20.74 -8.78
N GLU A 348 -3.03 20.46 -9.27
CA GLU A 348 -3.79 19.25 -8.94
C GLU A 348 -3.11 17.99 -9.45
N GLU A 349 -2.55 18.02 -10.66
CA GLU A 349 -1.74 16.92 -11.20
C GLU A 349 -0.48 16.70 -10.36
N ILE A 350 0.29 17.75 -10.08
CA ILE A 350 1.50 17.67 -9.22
C ILE A 350 1.13 17.14 -7.83
N ASN A 351 0.02 17.59 -7.24
CA ASN A 351 -0.46 17.06 -5.97
C ASN A 351 -0.79 15.57 -6.05
N SER A 352 -1.39 15.13 -7.16
CA SER A 352 -1.68 13.70 -7.41
C SER A 352 -0.38 12.90 -7.50
N VAL A 353 0.62 13.39 -8.22
CA VAL A 353 1.95 12.78 -8.32
C VAL A 353 2.64 12.72 -6.95
N ASN A 354 2.66 13.82 -6.19
CA ASN A 354 3.25 13.87 -4.86
C ASN A 354 2.60 12.85 -3.91
N ASN A 355 1.27 12.69 -3.98
CA ASN A 355 0.55 11.68 -3.21
C ASN A 355 0.90 10.25 -3.63
N ILE A 356 1.12 9.99 -4.93
CA ILE A 356 1.62 8.69 -5.41
C ILE A 356 3.02 8.43 -4.84
N LEU A 357 3.94 9.39 -4.98
CA LEU A 357 5.33 9.27 -4.51
C LEU A 357 5.43 9.09 -3.00
N LEU A 358 4.60 9.79 -2.22
CA LEU A 358 4.56 9.64 -0.76
C LEU A 358 4.16 8.22 -0.36
N LYS A 359 3.09 7.69 -0.96
CA LYS A 359 2.64 6.33 -0.69
C LYS A 359 3.64 5.28 -1.18
N TYR A 360 4.27 5.52 -2.33
CA TYR A 360 5.32 4.67 -2.88
C TYR A 360 6.53 4.61 -1.92
N PHE A 361 6.96 5.75 -1.38
CA PHE A 361 7.98 5.82 -0.34
C PHE A 361 7.56 5.06 0.93
N GLU A 362 6.35 5.28 1.45
CA GLU A 362 5.86 4.57 2.63
C GLU A 362 5.79 3.05 2.41
N SER A 363 5.34 2.60 1.23
CA SER A 363 5.15 1.19 0.90
C SER A 363 6.47 0.44 0.65
N ILE A 364 7.34 0.97 -0.19
CA ILE A 364 8.55 0.27 -0.63
C ILE A 364 9.75 0.61 0.23
N PHE A 365 9.92 1.90 0.55
CA PHE A 365 11.14 2.40 1.18
C PHE A 365 11.04 2.35 2.71
N TYR A 366 9.86 2.56 3.28
CA TYR A 366 9.67 2.56 4.73
C TYR A 366 9.25 1.20 5.32
N ASN A 367 8.49 0.38 4.60
CA ASN A 367 7.96 -0.87 5.18
C ASN A 367 8.81 -2.12 4.92
N ASN A 368 9.82 -2.09 4.06
CA ASN A 368 10.72 -3.23 3.76
C ASN A 368 12.10 -3.13 4.46
N PHE A 369 12.17 -2.45 5.62
CA PHE A 369 13.45 -2.13 6.28
C PHE A 369 14.26 -3.34 6.79
N ASP A 370 13.65 -4.51 6.99
CA ASP A 370 14.32 -5.65 7.64
C ASP A 370 14.83 -6.74 6.70
N SER A 371 14.61 -6.64 5.39
CA SER A 371 15.13 -7.64 4.44
C SER A 371 16.18 -7.03 3.53
N HIS A 372 17.42 -7.06 4.02
CA HIS A 372 18.67 -7.07 3.24
C HIS A 372 18.98 -5.85 2.36
N ASN A 373 20.05 -5.15 2.75
CA ASN A 373 20.90 -4.29 1.91
C ASN A 373 20.18 -3.11 1.24
N TYR A 374 20.46 -1.90 1.75
CA TYR A 374 20.41 -0.62 1.03
C TYR A 374 20.36 -0.80 -0.50
N LYS A 375 19.17 -0.74 -1.14
CA LYS A 375 19.02 -0.96 -2.60
C LYS A 375 19.92 -0.06 -3.45
N VAL A 376 20.22 1.14 -2.93
CA VAL A 376 21.21 2.09 -3.49
C VAL A 376 22.61 1.45 -3.63
N TYR A 377 23.02 0.63 -2.67
CA TYR A 377 24.27 -0.14 -2.68
C TYR A 377 24.10 -1.57 -3.22
N SER A 378 22.92 -2.18 -3.08
CA SER A 378 22.68 -3.58 -3.45
C SER A 378 22.70 -3.81 -4.95
N LEU A 379 22.38 -2.80 -5.78
CA LEU A 379 22.42 -2.97 -7.22
C LEU A 379 23.85 -2.82 -7.78
N ILE A 380 24.68 -1.94 -7.22
CA ILE A 380 26.14 -1.99 -7.45
C ILE A 380 26.64 -3.38 -7.04
N ARG A 381 26.19 -3.88 -5.88
CA ARG A 381 26.52 -5.21 -5.37
C ARG A 381 26.01 -6.36 -6.28
N GLU A 382 24.81 -6.29 -6.86
CA GLU A 382 24.24 -7.30 -7.75
C GLU A 382 24.83 -7.25 -9.18
N ILE A 383 25.11 -6.05 -9.70
CA ILE A 383 25.86 -5.88 -10.94
C ILE A 383 27.26 -6.49 -10.78
N ILE A 384 27.87 -6.31 -9.60
CA ILE A 384 29.17 -6.90 -9.25
C ILE A 384 29.08 -8.42 -9.02
N GLN A 385 28.05 -8.90 -8.32
CA GLN A 385 27.89 -10.33 -7.98
C GLN A 385 27.50 -11.21 -9.17
N ASN A 386 26.81 -10.68 -10.18
CA ASN A 386 26.49 -11.43 -11.40
C ASN A 386 27.71 -11.68 -12.32
N TYR A 387 28.84 -11.02 -12.04
CA TYR A 387 30.10 -11.22 -12.72
C TYR A 387 31.16 -11.71 -11.72
N ASP A 388 30.99 -12.89 -11.12
CA ASP A 388 31.98 -13.77 -10.46
C ASP A 388 33.31 -13.16 -9.92
N TYR A 389 33.29 -11.93 -9.40
CA TYR A 389 34.46 -11.15 -9.03
C TYR A 389 34.33 -10.60 -7.61
N ASP A 390 35.35 -10.88 -6.81
CA ASP A 390 35.50 -10.52 -5.41
C ASP A 390 35.82 -9.02 -5.24
N ILE A 391 34.86 -8.16 -5.59
CA ILE A 391 34.98 -6.68 -5.61
C ILE A 391 34.38 -6.03 -4.36
N GLU A 392 33.75 -6.80 -3.44
CA GLU A 392 33.11 -6.25 -2.23
C GLU A 392 34.05 -5.37 -1.38
N ASN A 393 35.37 -5.53 -1.52
CA ASN A 393 36.38 -4.74 -0.80
C ASN A 393 37.10 -3.66 -1.64
N LYS A 394 36.73 -3.41 -2.91
CA LYS A 394 37.58 -2.61 -3.84
C LYS A 394 36.93 -1.36 -4.49
N THR A 395 35.62 -1.13 -4.38
CA THR A 395 35.02 0.11 -4.88
C THR A 395 34.96 1.20 -3.80
N SER A 396 35.75 2.26 -3.97
CA SER A 396 35.72 3.46 -3.13
C SER A 396 34.90 4.55 -3.84
N LEU A 397 33.61 4.61 -3.50
CA LEU A 397 32.71 5.69 -3.92
C LEU A 397 33.04 7.00 -3.21
N VAL A 398 32.45 8.11 -3.68
CA VAL A 398 32.49 9.38 -2.95
C VAL A 398 31.82 9.20 -1.59
N ASN A 399 32.37 9.80 -0.54
CA ASN A 399 31.75 9.78 0.78
C ASN A 399 30.41 10.51 0.70
N GLU A 400 29.33 9.90 1.20
CA GLU A 400 27.97 10.45 1.10
C GLU A 400 27.83 11.79 1.85
N LYS A 401 28.60 12.02 2.92
CA LYS A 401 28.66 13.32 3.61
C LYS A 401 29.33 14.38 2.74
N ASP A 402 30.50 14.06 2.19
CA ASP A 402 31.22 14.98 1.28
C ASP A 402 30.38 15.26 0.03
N PHE A 403 29.68 14.25 -0.50
CA PHE A 403 28.74 14.40 -1.59
C PHE A 403 27.60 15.35 -1.20
N TYR A 404 26.94 15.12 -0.06
CA TYR A 404 25.86 15.99 0.43
C TYR A 404 26.28 17.45 0.58
N GLU A 405 27.49 17.71 1.08
CA GLU A 405 27.98 19.08 1.29
C GLU A 405 28.18 19.84 -0.03
N ASN A 406 28.59 19.13 -1.10
CA ASN A 406 29.01 19.70 -2.37
C ASN A 406 28.04 19.51 -3.55
N ALA A 407 27.08 18.58 -3.45
CA ALA A 407 26.09 18.32 -4.49
C ALA A 407 25.07 19.46 -4.62
N LYS A 408 24.53 19.64 -5.83
CA LYS A 408 23.43 20.56 -6.11
C LYS A 408 22.15 20.08 -5.46
N LEU A 409 21.88 18.76 -5.51
CA LEU A 409 20.67 18.13 -5.02
C LEU A 409 20.83 17.69 -3.57
N LYS A 410 19.96 18.22 -2.69
CA LYS A 410 19.96 17.90 -1.25
C LYS A 410 18.60 17.36 -0.80
N ASN A 411 18.64 16.49 0.22
CA ASN A 411 17.49 16.01 1.00
C ASN A 411 16.25 15.67 0.12
N GLY A 412 15.15 16.40 0.32
CA GLY A 412 13.85 16.17 -0.31
C GLY A 412 13.88 16.24 -1.82
N ASN A 413 14.71 17.09 -2.43
CA ASN A 413 14.80 17.20 -3.89
C ASN A 413 15.45 15.94 -4.50
N ARG A 414 16.59 15.52 -3.94
CA ARG A 414 17.27 14.29 -4.38
C ARG A 414 16.36 13.06 -4.20
N LEU A 415 15.67 12.99 -3.07
CA LEU A 415 14.72 11.91 -2.80
C LEU A 415 13.52 11.95 -3.76
N TYR A 416 12.97 13.12 -4.07
CA TYR A 416 11.90 13.28 -5.04
C TYR A 416 12.29 12.72 -6.41
N MET A 417 13.47 13.12 -6.90
CA MET A 417 14.00 12.65 -8.18
C MET A 417 14.17 11.13 -8.18
N ALA A 418 14.79 10.58 -7.13
CA ALA A 418 14.96 9.14 -6.98
C ALA A 418 13.62 8.39 -7.01
N LEU A 419 12.62 8.85 -6.24
CA LEU A 419 11.30 8.21 -6.20
C LEU A 419 10.59 8.26 -7.56
N LEU A 420 10.65 9.41 -8.23
CA LEU A 420 9.98 9.60 -9.52
C LEU A 420 10.58 8.70 -10.60
N PHE A 421 11.91 8.63 -10.69
CA PHE A 421 12.58 7.77 -11.67
C PHE A 421 12.40 6.29 -11.39
N ASN A 422 12.49 5.85 -10.12
CA ASN A 422 12.18 4.45 -9.78
C ASN A 422 10.76 4.07 -10.20
N LEU A 423 9.77 4.95 -9.95
CA LEU A 423 8.39 4.69 -10.36
C LEU A 423 8.24 4.64 -11.89
N PHE A 424 8.95 5.51 -12.62
CA PHE A 424 8.97 5.49 -14.08
C PHE A 424 9.65 4.23 -14.64
N ASP A 425 10.75 3.78 -14.02
CA ASP A 425 11.42 2.52 -14.36
C ASP A 425 10.48 1.34 -14.19
N GLU A 426 9.77 1.25 -13.06
CA GLU A 426 8.80 0.17 -12.81
C GLU A 426 7.63 0.19 -13.81
N TYR A 427 7.18 1.38 -14.22
CA TYR A 427 6.11 1.54 -15.21
C TYR A 427 6.54 1.18 -16.64
N LEU A 428 7.78 1.47 -17.01
CA LEU A 428 8.29 1.26 -18.36
C LEU A 428 8.95 -0.11 -18.55
N SER A 429 9.39 -0.76 -17.47
CA SER A 429 10.08 -2.05 -17.48
C SER A 429 9.19 -3.25 -17.80
N THR A 430 9.83 -4.39 -18.11
CA THR A 430 9.17 -5.67 -18.40
C THR A 430 8.71 -6.40 -17.15
N TRP A 431 7.49 -6.93 -17.20
CA TRP A 431 6.88 -7.75 -16.15
C TRP A 431 6.86 -9.25 -16.52
N GLU A 432 7.96 -9.79 -17.03
CA GLU A 432 8.02 -11.17 -17.49
C GLU A 432 8.28 -12.15 -16.32
N GLY A 433 7.27 -12.97 -15.98
CA GLY A 433 7.41 -14.07 -15.03
C GLY A 433 6.18 -14.28 -14.14
N ASP A 434 5.73 -13.22 -13.46
CA ASP A 434 4.71 -13.32 -12.41
C ASP A 434 3.28 -12.96 -12.87
N LEU A 435 3.12 -12.33 -14.04
CA LEU A 435 1.82 -11.83 -14.50
C LEU A 435 0.79 -12.92 -14.81
N LYS A 436 1.21 -14.11 -15.23
CA LYS A 436 0.28 -15.19 -15.63
C LYS A 436 -0.61 -15.64 -14.49
N ASP A 437 -0.08 -15.63 -13.27
CA ASP A 437 -0.81 -16.06 -12.09
C ASP A 437 -1.78 -14.97 -11.62
N PHE A 438 -1.37 -13.69 -11.66
CA PHE A 438 -2.28 -12.56 -11.45
C PHE A 438 -3.42 -12.50 -12.46
N GLU A 439 -3.14 -12.77 -13.75
CA GLU A 439 -4.12 -12.84 -14.82
C GLU A 439 -5.14 -13.97 -14.59
N LYS A 440 -4.71 -15.17 -14.19
CA LYS A 440 -5.62 -16.27 -13.84
C LYS A 440 -6.56 -15.86 -12.70
N ILE A 441 -6.02 -15.27 -11.63
CA ILE A 441 -6.82 -14.81 -10.50
C ILE A 441 -7.78 -13.70 -10.92
N TYR A 442 -7.29 -12.72 -11.70
CA TYR A 442 -8.11 -11.65 -12.24
C TYR A 442 -9.30 -12.21 -13.02
N ASN A 443 -9.06 -13.21 -13.87
CA ASN A 443 -10.09 -13.89 -14.63
C ASN A 443 -11.08 -14.62 -13.72
N TYR A 444 -10.62 -15.41 -12.73
CA TYR A 444 -11.50 -16.06 -11.75
C TYR A 444 -12.44 -15.08 -11.04
N ILE A 445 -11.91 -13.92 -10.62
CA ILE A 445 -12.69 -12.89 -9.94
C ILE A 445 -13.68 -12.23 -10.92
N GLN A 446 -13.23 -11.86 -12.12
CA GLN A 446 -14.09 -11.17 -13.09
C GLN A 446 -15.21 -12.03 -13.64
N THR A 447 -14.96 -13.32 -13.88
CA THR A 447 -16.00 -14.25 -14.33
C THR A 447 -16.93 -14.69 -13.20
N ASN A 448 -16.73 -14.18 -11.97
CA ASN A 448 -17.41 -14.62 -10.76
C ASN A 448 -17.37 -16.15 -10.62
N ASP A 449 -16.21 -16.75 -10.83
CA ASP A 449 -16.07 -18.19 -10.74
C ASP A 449 -16.56 -18.67 -9.36
N PHE A 450 -17.59 -19.53 -9.39
CA PHE A 450 -18.23 -19.99 -8.16
C PHE A 450 -17.23 -20.71 -7.25
N TYR A 451 -16.25 -21.43 -7.80
CA TYR A 451 -15.22 -22.10 -7.00
C TYR A 451 -14.33 -21.11 -6.27
N TYR A 452 -14.01 -19.96 -6.85
CA TYR A 452 -13.22 -18.93 -6.19
C TYR A 452 -14.05 -18.18 -5.14
N ASN A 453 -15.21 -17.68 -5.54
CA ASN A 453 -16.06 -16.83 -4.71
C ASN A 453 -16.55 -17.55 -3.44
N LYS A 454 -16.81 -18.85 -3.51
CA LYS A 454 -17.34 -19.64 -2.39
C LYS A 454 -16.45 -19.61 -1.15
N PHE A 455 -15.12 -19.47 -1.31
CA PHE A 455 -14.20 -19.42 -0.18
C PHE A 455 -14.35 -18.13 0.64
N PHE A 456 -14.91 -17.08 0.03
CA PHE A 456 -15.21 -15.83 0.71
C PHE A 456 -16.69 -15.74 1.14
N THR A 457 -17.60 -16.43 0.44
CA THR A 457 -19.06 -16.26 0.58
C THR A 457 -19.82 -17.45 1.21
N LEU A 458 -19.25 -18.65 1.33
CA LEU A 458 -20.05 -19.79 1.85
C LEU A 458 -20.28 -19.77 3.36
N ASN A 459 -19.41 -19.11 4.12
CA ASN A 459 -19.45 -19.16 5.57
C ASN A 459 -19.90 -17.82 6.16
N PRO A 460 -21.19 -17.66 6.49
CA PRO A 460 -21.71 -16.40 7.03
C PRO A 460 -21.13 -16.06 8.40
N ILE A 461 -20.59 -17.03 9.14
CA ILE A 461 -19.95 -16.78 10.44
C ILE A 461 -18.59 -16.07 10.22
N TYR A 462 -17.94 -16.29 9.08
CA TYR A 462 -16.66 -15.68 8.71
C TYR A 462 -16.79 -14.26 8.14
N TYR A 463 -17.99 -13.88 7.71
CA TYR A 463 -18.25 -12.58 7.08
C TYR A 463 -17.84 -11.39 7.93
N HIS A 464 -17.96 -11.51 9.25
CA HIS A 464 -17.58 -10.44 10.17
C HIS A 464 -16.07 -10.14 10.10
N LEU A 465 -15.22 -11.15 9.85
CA LEU A 465 -13.78 -10.95 9.70
C LEU A 465 -13.43 -10.30 8.36
N ASN A 466 -14.13 -10.70 7.29
CA ASN A 466 -14.02 -10.00 6.02
C ASN A 466 -14.41 -8.53 6.15
N LEU A 467 -15.45 -8.21 6.93
CA LEU A 467 -15.84 -6.83 7.19
C LEU A 467 -14.77 -6.07 8.00
N LEU A 468 -14.14 -6.70 8.99
CA LEU A 468 -13.09 -6.07 9.80
C LEU A 468 -11.83 -5.74 8.99
N GLY A 469 -11.51 -6.59 8.01
CA GLY A 469 -10.32 -6.42 7.18
C GLY A 469 -10.52 -5.58 5.92
N PHE A 470 -11.71 -5.60 5.35
CA PHE A 470 -11.95 -5.07 4.01
C PHE A 470 -13.10 -4.07 3.99
N SER A 471 -12.80 -2.88 3.50
CA SER A 471 -13.71 -1.74 3.38
C SER A 471 -14.05 -1.49 1.92
N THR A 472 -15.25 -0.97 1.60
CA THR A 472 -15.52 -0.55 0.21
C THR A 472 -14.65 0.63 -0.23
N TYR A 473 -14.10 1.37 0.73
CA TYR A 473 -13.22 2.52 0.53
C TYR A 473 -11.73 2.17 0.49
N SER A 474 -11.37 0.90 0.70
CA SER A 474 -9.96 0.47 0.72
C SER A 474 -9.26 0.64 -0.63
N SER A 475 -8.02 1.06 -0.63
CA SER A 475 -7.20 1.03 -1.85
C SER A 475 -6.78 -0.41 -2.21
N TYR A 476 -6.25 -0.65 -3.42
CA TYR A 476 -5.75 -1.99 -3.77
C TYR A 476 -4.54 -2.35 -2.88
N THR A 477 -3.61 -1.42 -2.72
CA THR A 477 -2.46 -1.58 -1.81
C THR A 477 -2.91 -1.84 -0.37
N ASP A 478 -3.95 -1.13 0.09
CA ASP A 478 -4.55 -1.36 1.40
C ASP A 478 -5.07 -2.79 1.57
N ASP A 479 -5.77 -3.34 0.57
CA ASP A 479 -6.26 -4.72 0.63
C ASP A 479 -5.11 -5.71 0.74
N ILE A 480 -4.06 -5.56 -0.06
CA ILE A 480 -2.88 -6.43 -0.03
C ILE A 480 -2.18 -6.32 1.35
N LEU A 481 -2.06 -5.10 1.90
CA LEU A 481 -1.54 -4.90 3.25
C LEU A 481 -2.39 -5.60 4.30
N THR A 482 -3.72 -5.48 4.23
CA THR A 482 -4.63 -6.18 5.16
C THR A 482 -4.47 -7.69 5.05
N GLN A 483 -4.44 -8.23 3.83
CA GLN A 483 -4.28 -9.66 3.58
C GLN A 483 -2.97 -10.20 4.14
N ASN A 484 -1.86 -9.53 3.87
CA ASN A 484 -0.53 -10.05 4.18
C ASN A 484 -0.07 -9.75 5.60
N LYS A 485 -0.38 -8.56 6.12
CA LYS A 485 0.11 -8.10 7.43
C LYS A 485 -0.89 -8.33 8.56
N VAL A 486 -2.20 -8.41 8.28
CA VAL A 486 -3.23 -8.49 9.33
C VAL A 486 -3.87 -9.88 9.45
N TYR A 487 -4.21 -10.51 8.33
CA TYR A 487 -4.95 -11.78 8.36
C TYR A 487 -4.15 -12.98 7.87
N ASP A 488 -3.00 -12.76 7.24
CA ASP A 488 -2.14 -13.82 6.69
C ASP A 488 -2.91 -14.73 5.71
N LEU A 489 -3.62 -14.10 4.78
CA LEU A 489 -4.47 -14.75 3.78
C LEU A 489 -3.74 -14.80 2.44
N ASN A 490 -3.56 -15.98 1.84
CA ASN A 490 -2.89 -16.07 0.54
C ASN A 490 -3.85 -15.92 -0.65
N MET A 491 -5.17 -16.07 -0.45
CA MET A 491 -6.16 -15.81 -1.50
C MET A 491 -6.52 -14.31 -1.58
N PRO A 492 -6.25 -13.62 -2.69
CA PRO A 492 -6.46 -12.19 -2.82
C PRO A 492 -7.94 -11.81 -3.06
N ILE A 493 -8.42 -10.75 -2.43
CA ILE A 493 -9.81 -10.27 -2.64
C ILE A 493 -9.95 -9.42 -3.91
N ARG A 494 -8.82 -9.01 -4.49
CA ARG A 494 -8.68 -8.32 -5.78
C ARG A 494 -7.41 -8.77 -6.47
N SER A 495 -7.42 -8.79 -7.78
CA SER A 495 -6.22 -8.98 -8.60
C SER A 495 -6.17 -7.90 -9.68
N PHE A 496 -5.16 -7.97 -10.53
CA PHE A 496 -4.96 -7.07 -11.65
C PHE A 496 -4.58 -7.82 -12.93
N LEU A 497 -4.83 -7.17 -14.05
CA LEU A 497 -4.42 -7.59 -15.37
C LEU A 497 -3.64 -6.46 -16.01
N VAL A 498 -2.42 -6.76 -16.46
CA VAL A 498 -1.61 -5.84 -17.28
C VAL A 498 -1.84 -6.19 -18.74
N GLU A 499 -2.47 -5.28 -19.48
CA GLU A 499 -2.54 -5.39 -20.94
C GLU A 499 -1.18 -5.00 -21.52
N LYS A 500 -0.57 -5.91 -22.29
CA LYS A 500 0.70 -5.65 -22.98
C LYS A 500 0.48 -4.71 -24.16
N ASN A 501 1.38 -3.75 -24.33
CA ASN A 501 1.43 -2.90 -25.51
C ASN A 501 1.88 -3.71 -26.75
N PRO A 502 1.11 -3.71 -27.85
CA PRO A 502 1.48 -4.45 -29.06
C PRO A 502 2.75 -3.90 -29.73
N ASN A 503 3.09 -2.64 -29.49
CA ASN A 503 4.30 -2.02 -30.03
C ASN A 503 5.55 -2.31 -29.18
N TYR A 504 5.40 -2.93 -28.01
CA TYR A 504 6.53 -3.28 -27.16
C TYR A 504 7.43 -4.29 -27.86
N MET A 505 8.66 -3.88 -28.15
CA MET A 505 9.71 -4.76 -28.64
C MET A 505 10.65 -5.08 -27.49
N GLN A 506 10.78 -6.37 -27.18
CA GLN A 506 11.76 -6.81 -26.20
C GLN A 506 13.16 -6.51 -26.75
N SER A 507 13.94 -5.71 -26.03
CA SER A 507 15.34 -5.48 -26.37
C SER A 507 16.11 -6.81 -26.31
N ASP A 508 16.88 -7.12 -27.36
CA ASP A 508 17.74 -8.33 -27.41
C ASP A 508 18.80 -8.35 -26.30
N TYR A 509 19.07 -7.21 -25.66
CA TYR A 509 19.94 -7.14 -24.50
C TYR A 509 19.16 -7.55 -23.24
N LYS A 510 19.45 -8.76 -22.73
CA LYS A 510 19.11 -9.22 -21.37
C LYS A 510 19.64 -8.32 -20.23
N SER A 511 20.26 -7.17 -20.52
CA SER A 511 20.65 -6.23 -19.48
C SER A 511 19.38 -5.53 -18.99
N LYS A 512 19.05 -5.74 -17.71
CA LYS A 512 17.99 -5.04 -16.96
C LYS A 512 18.21 -3.51 -16.85
N PHE A 513 19.05 -2.94 -17.72
CA PHE A 513 19.58 -1.58 -17.68
C PHE A 513 19.35 -0.83 -18.99
N SER A 514 18.48 -1.34 -19.89
CA SER A 514 18.11 -0.61 -21.10
C SER A 514 17.51 0.75 -20.72
N MET A 515 18.05 1.81 -21.32
CA MET A 515 17.54 3.17 -21.22
C MET A 515 16.02 3.21 -21.49
N TYR A 516 15.31 4.13 -20.84
CA TYR A 516 13.89 4.36 -21.06
C TYR A 516 13.57 4.36 -22.56
N ASP A 517 12.76 3.40 -23.01
CA ASP A 517 12.20 3.43 -24.36
C ASP A 517 11.15 4.55 -24.44
N SER A 518 10.78 4.93 -25.67
CA SER A 518 9.71 5.91 -25.85
C SER A 518 8.41 5.37 -25.25
N LEU A 519 7.55 6.27 -24.76
CA LEU A 519 6.28 5.90 -24.11
C LEU A 519 5.41 5.03 -25.03
N GLU A 520 5.48 5.22 -26.35
CA GLU A 520 4.75 4.41 -27.34
C GLU A 520 5.18 2.94 -27.38
N ASN A 521 6.39 2.65 -26.92
CA ASN A 521 7.00 1.33 -26.88
C ASN A 521 7.07 0.76 -25.45
N SER A 522 6.43 1.38 -24.46
CA SER A 522 6.38 0.86 -23.08
C SER A 522 5.72 -0.52 -23.02
N TYR A 523 6.09 -1.38 -22.05
CA TYR A 523 5.49 -2.71 -21.91
C TYR A 523 4.00 -2.63 -21.54
N ILE A 524 3.66 -1.76 -20.59
CA ILE A 524 2.32 -1.59 -20.05
C ILE A 524 1.50 -0.73 -20.99
N LYS A 525 0.47 -1.33 -21.61
CA LYS A 525 -0.59 -0.55 -22.25
C LYS A 525 -1.57 -0.05 -21.22
N LYS A 526 -2.12 -0.96 -20.40
CA LYS A 526 -3.18 -0.63 -19.43
C LYS A 526 -3.14 -1.54 -18.22
N ILE A 527 -3.49 -1.01 -17.05
CA ILE A 527 -3.65 -1.80 -15.83
C ILE A 527 -5.13 -1.85 -15.44
N ASN A 528 -5.73 -3.04 -15.53
CA ASN A 528 -7.10 -3.28 -15.10
C ASN A 528 -7.12 -3.93 -13.71
N LEU A 529 -7.79 -3.30 -12.74
CA LEU A 529 -8.07 -3.92 -11.44
C LEU A 529 -9.36 -4.75 -11.52
N SER A 530 -9.38 -5.90 -10.86
CA SER A 530 -10.60 -6.70 -10.71
C SER A 530 -11.57 -6.00 -9.77
N LYS A 531 -12.85 -6.39 -9.84
CA LYS A 531 -13.80 -6.09 -8.76
C LYS A 531 -13.34 -6.76 -7.47
N ARG A 532 -13.80 -6.24 -6.32
CA ARG A 532 -13.65 -6.97 -5.05
C ARG A 532 -14.53 -8.21 -5.06
N VAL A 533 -13.97 -9.33 -4.60
CA VAL A 533 -14.70 -10.59 -4.42
C VAL A 533 -15.76 -10.46 -3.34
N VAL A 534 -15.43 -9.73 -2.28
CA VAL A 534 -16.34 -9.44 -1.16
C VAL A 534 -16.81 -8.00 -1.25
N SER A 535 -18.13 -7.81 -1.34
CA SER A 535 -18.76 -6.51 -1.14
C SER A 535 -19.14 -6.36 0.33
N SER A 536 -18.40 -5.55 1.07
CA SER A 536 -18.65 -5.34 2.51
C SER A 536 -20.04 -4.73 2.75
N GLU A 537 -20.47 -3.79 1.91
CA GLU A 537 -21.83 -3.20 1.94
C GLU A 537 -22.93 -4.26 1.91
N PHE A 538 -22.83 -5.24 1.02
CA PHE A 538 -23.81 -6.32 0.93
C PHE A 538 -23.86 -7.15 2.21
N ILE A 539 -22.71 -7.42 2.82
CA ILE A 539 -22.63 -8.16 4.08
C ILE A 539 -23.24 -7.35 5.24
N TYR A 540 -22.93 -6.04 5.34
CA TYR A 540 -23.55 -5.15 6.34
C TYR A 540 -25.07 -5.20 6.26
N ILE A 541 -25.62 -5.03 5.06
CA ILE A 541 -27.07 -5.08 4.81
C ILE A 541 -27.62 -6.46 5.19
N GLY A 542 -26.92 -7.54 4.80
CA GLY A 542 -27.31 -8.90 5.15
C GLY A 542 -27.42 -9.15 6.66
N TYR A 543 -26.44 -8.68 7.43
CA TYR A 543 -26.44 -8.81 8.90
C TYR A 543 -27.61 -8.04 9.53
N ILE A 544 -27.84 -6.80 9.09
CA ILE A 544 -28.93 -5.97 9.60
C ILE A 544 -30.28 -6.60 9.26
N LEU A 545 -30.50 -6.99 7.99
CA LEU A 545 -31.76 -7.61 7.56
C LEU A 545 -32.03 -8.93 8.29
N PHE A 546 -31.03 -9.80 8.41
CA PHE A 546 -31.18 -11.07 9.12
C PHE A 546 -31.44 -10.86 10.62
N GLY A 547 -30.77 -9.89 11.24
CA GLY A 547 -31.05 -9.48 12.62
C GLY A 547 -32.49 -9.00 12.80
N ILE A 548 -32.97 -8.11 11.93
CA ILE A 548 -34.36 -7.63 11.96
C ILE A 548 -35.35 -8.78 11.78
N LEU A 549 -35.14 -9.64 10.77
CA LEU A 549 -36.02 -10.79 10.50
C LEU A 549 -36.08 -11.75 11.68
N SER A 550 -34.92 -12.08 12.28
CA SER A 550 -34.85 -12.91 13.48
C SER A 550 -35.59 -12.26 14.65
N GLY A 551 -35.36 -10.96 14.88
CA GLY A 551 -36.06 -10.20 15.92
C GLY A 551 -37.59 -10.22 15.74
N LEU A 552 -38.08 -10.04 14.51
CA LEU A 552 -39.50 -10.12 14.18
C LEU A 552 -40.08 -11.51 14.48
N ILE A 553 -39.38 -12.58 14.07
CA ILE A 553 -39.77 -13.96 14.38
C ILE A 553 -39.85 -14.15 15.91
N GLY A 554 -38.83 -13.69 16.64
CA GLY A 554 -38.80 -13.74 18.10
C GLY A 554 -39.98 -13.00 18.74
N ILE A 555 -40.33 -11.82 18.25
CA ILE A 555 -41.50 -11.05 18.73
C ILE A 555 -42.80 -11.81 18.46
N LEU A 556 -42.96 -12.43 17.29
CA LEU A 556 -44.16 -13.20 16.94
C LEU A 556 -44.31 -14.43 17.85
N ILE A 557 -43.22 -15.17 18.09
CA ILE A 557 -43.21 -16.30 19.03
C ILE A 557 -43.53 -15.80 20.44
N TYR A 558 -42.87 -14.74 20.89
CA TYR A 558 -43.07 -14.16 22.21
C TYR A 558 -44.52 -13.73 22.44
N ARG A 559 -45.16 -13.07 21.46
CA ARG A 559 -46.59 -12.73 21.52
C ARG A 559 -47.46 -13.97 21.63
N LYS A 560 -47.22 -14.99 20.81
CA LYS A 560 -48.00 -16.25 20.86
C LYS A 560 -47.88 -16.97 22.20
N VAL A 561 -46.73 -16.86 22.88
CA VAL A 561 -46.50 -17.47 24.20
C VAL A 561 -47.10 -16.63 25.34
N ASN A 562 -47.35 -15.33 25.13
CA ASN A 562 -47.84 -14.40 26.16
C ASN A 562 -49.32 -14.01 26.05
N VAL A 563 -49.90 -14.06 24.86
CA VAL A 563 -51.33 -13.76 24.67
C VAL A 563 -52.12 -15.02 25.01
N PHE A 564 -52.65 -15.06 26.23
CA PHE A 564 -53.79 -15.88 26.62
C PHE A 564 -55.08 -15.07 26.45
#